data_AF-A0A7C2PQ18-F1
#
_entry.id   AF-A0A7C2PQ18-F1
#
_cell.length_a   1.000
_cell.length_b   1.000
_cell.length_c   1.000
_cell.angle_alpha   90.00
_cell.angle_beta   90.00
_cell.angle_gamma   90.00
#
_symmetry.space_group_name_H-M   'P 1'
#
loop_
_entity.id
_entity.type
_entity.pdbx_description
1 polymer ?
#
loop_
_entity_poly.entity_id
_entity_poly.type
_entity_poly.pdbx_seq_one_letter_code
_entity_poly.pdbx_strand_id
1 'polypeptide(L)'
;MNNQENFFSKFTVLAADWSVFFKILLLAAVVLMISVFIYDRFIQRKNQLLINYPLVGRLRYLFYLLRNPMRQYFGDETYYDSFEKLEWISKVSQHQSPYLSFSTTFPQSKQHTLFKHANFVKEVSEVQHDFSVTFGEQHKYPFKTNSIIGRSAMSDGSISPEGTRAFARGAYREHFPINTGEGGLTSNFLTLMRYD
;
A
#
# COMPACT_ATOMS: atom_id res chain seq x y z
N MET A 1 56.37 45.34 -26.43
CA MET A 1 55.34 44.53 -27.10
C MET A 1 54.93 43.41 -26.16
N ASN A 2 53.83 43.58 -25.43
CA ASN A 2 53.05 42.43 -24.92
C ASN A 2 51.66 42.92 -24.50
N ASN A 3 50.87 43.34 -25.49
CA ASN A 3 49.45 43.64 -25.26
C ASN A 3 48.67 42.35 -25.55
N GLN A 4 48.66 41.43 -24.58
CA GLN A 4 47.65 40.39 -24.56
C GLN A 4 46.35 41.04 -24.06
N GLU A 5 45.66 41.71 -24.98
CA GLU A 5 44.26 42.08 -24.82
C GLU A 5 43.50 40.80 -24.48
N ASN A 6 43.16 40.63 -23.19
CA ASN A 6 42.40 39.48 -22.71
C ASN A 6 41.12 39.37 -23.54
N PHE A 7 41.06 38.38 -24.43
CA PHE A 7 39.95 38.13 -25.37
C PHE A 7 38.57 38.16 -24.67
N PHE A 8 38.54 37.76 -23.39
CA PHE A 8 37.36 37.74 -22.54
C PHE A 8 36.84 39.13 -22.13
N SER A 9 37.65 40.19 -22.20
CA SER A 9 37.22 41.58 -21.89
C SER A 9 36.26 42.16 -22.93
N LYS A 10 36.25 41.61 -24.15
CA LYS A 10 35.29 41.99 -25.21
C LYS A 10 33.88 41.49 -24.93
N PHE A 11 33.74 40.48 -24.08
CA PHE A 11 32.46 39.99 -23.61
C PHE A 11 32.17 40.66 -22.26
N THR A 12 31.45 41.78 -22.28
CA THR A 12 31.08 42.58 -21.10
C THR A 12 30.44 41.75 -19.98
N VAL A 13 29.76 40.65 -20.34
CA VAL A 13 29.15 39.68 -19.42
C VAL A 13 30.20 38.87 -18.63
N LEU A 14 31.35 38.54 -19.21
CA LEU A 14 32.41 37.77 -18.57
C LEU A 14 33.38 38.65 -17.75
N ALA A 15 33.36 39.96 -17.97
CA ALA A 15 34.15 40.94 -17.24
C ALA A 15 33.41 41.56 -16.03
N ALA A 16 32.12 41.27 -15.86
CA ALA A 16 31.28 41.81 -14.79
C ALA A 16 31.56 41.14 -13.43
N ASP A 17 31.38 41.91 -12.35
CA ASP A 17 31.62 41.44 -10.99
C ASP A 17 30.42 40.60 -10.48
N TRP A 18 30.37 39.33 -10.92
CA TRP A 18 29.31 38.38 -10.57
C TRP A 18 29.16 38.13 -9.06
N SER A 19 30.18 38.51 -8.28
CA SER A 19 30.23 38.34 -6.83
C SER A 19 29.04 39.00 -6.12
N VAL A 20 28.62 40.20 -6.56
CA VAL A 20 27.48 40.92 -5.98
C VAL A 20 26.16 40.24 -6.34
N PHE A 21 26.01 39.80 -7.60
CA PHE A 21 24.84 39.08 -8.06
C PHE A 21 24.64 37.77 -7.29
N PHE A 22 25.69 36.96 -7.11
CA PHE A 22 25.60 35.71 -6.33
C PHE A 22 25.26 35.97 -4.86
N LYS A 23 25.79 37.04 -4.25
CA LYS A 23 25.44 37.41 -2.86
C LYS A 23 23.96 37.78 -2.73
N ILE A 24 23.42 38.57 -3.67
CA ILE A 24 22.00 38.94 -3.70
C ILE A 24 21.14 37.69 -3.92
N LEU A 25 21.52 36.81 -4.86
CA LEU A 25 20.80 35.56 -5.13
C LEU A 25 20.77 34.65 -3.90
N LEU A 26 21.91 34.49 -3.21
CA LEU A 26 22.01 33.70 -2.00
C LEU A 26 21.16 34.28 -0.87
N LEU A 27 21.19 35.61 -0.69
CA LEU A 27 20.34 36.29 0.28
C LEU A 27 18.85 36.08 -0.03
N ALA A 28 18.45 36.23 -1.28
CA ALA A 28 17.08 36.00 -1.72
C ALA A 28 16.64 34.55 -1.48
N ALA A 29 17.52 33.57 -1.75
CA ALA A 29 17.25 32.15 -1.48
C ALA A 29 17.08 31.89 0.02
N VAL A 30 17.91 32.48 0.88
CA VAL A 30 17.80 32.34 2.34
C VAL A 30 16.49 32.95 2.84
N VAL A 31 16.14 34.16 2.40
CA VAL A 31 14.87 34.82 2.76
C VAL A 31 13.68 33.97 2.31
N LEU A 32 13.74 33.40 1.10
CA LEU A 32 12.69 32.51 0.61
C LEU A 32 12.57 31.24 1.46
N MET A 33 13.69 30.57 1.79
CA MET A 33 13.66 29.39 2.67
C MET A 33 13.08 29.70 4.04
N ILE A 34 13.44 30.84 4.65
CA ILE A 34 12.89 31.27 5.94
C ILE A 34 11.38 31.52 5.81
N SER A 35 10.94 32.22 4.76
CA SER A 35 9.52 32.50 4.53
C SER A 35 8.68 31.22 4.37
N VAL A 36 9.20 30.25 3.62
CA VAL A 36 8.55 28.94 3.40
C VAL A 36 8.54 28.14 4.70
N PHE A 37 9.63 28.17 5.47
CA PHE A 37 9.68 27.51 6.77
C PHE A 37 8.62 28.05 7.72
N ILE A 38 8.48 29.38 7.82
CA ILE A 38 7.46 30.02 8.67
C ILE A 38 6.07 29.63 8.20
N TYR A 39 5.80 29.69 6.89
CA TYR A 39 4.51 29.30 6.33
C TYR A 39 4.15 27.84 6.66
N ASP A 40 5.08 26.90 6.41
CA ASP A 40 4.85 25.48 6.64
C ASP A 40 4.64 25.14 8.11
N ARG A 41 5.44 25.75 9.00
CA ARG A 41 5.41 25.46 10.44
C ARG A 41 4.20 26.10 11.12
N PHE A 42 3.86 27.33 10.77
CA PHE A 42 2.93 28.15 11.57
C PHE A 42 1.59 28.45 10.88
N ILE A 43 1.54 28.53 9.55
CA ILE A 43 0.34 28.98 8.83
C ILE A 43 -0.45 27.79 8.29
N GLN A 44 0.24 26.86 7.63
CA GLN A 44 -0.37 25.71 6.98
C GLN A 44 -0.77 24.66 8.04
N ARG A 45 -2.00 24.15 7.95
CA ARG A 45 -2.56 23.16 8.93
C ARG A 45 -3.08 21.88 8.29
N LYS A 46 -2.92 21.72 6.98
CA LYS A 46 -3.49 20.60 6.21
C LYS A 46 -2.58 19.38 6.14
N ASN A 47 -1.25 19.56 6.15
CA ASN A 47 -0.30 18.46 5.98
C ASN A 47 0.66 18.38 7.19
N GLN A 48 0.42 17.39 8.05
CA GLN A 48 1.23 17.13 9.24
C GLN A 48 2.73 16.96 8.94
N LEU A 49 3.10 16.40 7.77
CA LEU A 49 4.50 16.21 7.42
C LEU A 49 5.22 17.54 7.25
N LEU A 50 4.59 18.52 6.58
CA LEU A 50 5.18 19.85 6.37
C LEU A 50 5.24 20.67 7.67
N ILE A 51 4.32 20.44 8.60
CA ILE A 51 4.34 21.09 9.92
C ILE A 51 5.51 20.58 10.76
N ASN A 52 5.77 19.27 10.76
CA ASN A 52 6.83 18.65 11.56
C ASN A 52 8.22 18.76 10.91
N TYR A 53 8.29 18.70 9.58
CA TYR A 53 9.52 18.76 8.81
C TYR A 53 9.42 19.79 7.67
N PRO A 54 9.33 21.10 7.99
CA PRO A 54 9.30 22.17 7.00
C PRO A 54 10.57 22.14 6.14
N LEU A 55 10.47 22.58 4.88
CA LEU A 55 11.51 22.49 3.83
C LEU A 55 11.86 21.05 3.39
N VAL A 56 12.26 20.18 4.32
CA VAL A 56 12.63 18.78 4.02
C VAL A 56 11.44 18.00 3.45
N GLY A 57 10.24 18.21 4.02
CA GLY A 57 9.01 17.63 3.48
C GLY A 57 8.68 18.13 2.07
N ARG A 58 9.08 19.35 1.69
CA ARG A 58 8.92 19.86 0.32
C ARG A 58 9.91 19.21 -0.64
N LEU A 59 11.14 18.96 -0.21
CA LEU A 59 12.12 18.21 -1.01
C LEU A 59 11.61 16.80 -1.34
N ARG A 60 10.90 16.13 -0.42
CA ARG A 60 10.23 14.85 -0.71
C ARG A 60 9.30 14.96 -1.93
N TYR A 61 8.46 15.99 -1.98
CA TYR A 61 7.53 16.20 -3.11
C TYR A 61 8.27 16.58 -4.40
N LEU A 62 9.35 17.34 -4.30
CA LEU A 62 10.23 17.63 -5.45
C LEU A 62 10.81 16.34 -6.03
N PHE A 63 11.39 15.48 -5.20
CA PHE A 63 11.92 14.19 -5.66
C PHE A 63 10.83 13.25 -6.16
N TYR A 64 9.63 13.32 -5.57
CA TYR A 64 8.48 12.59 -6.07
C TYR A 64 8.12 12.99 -7.51
N LEU A 65 8.15 14.29 -7.83
CA LEU A 65 7.92 14.80 -9.19
C LEU A 65 9.07 14.44 -10.14
N LEU A 66 10.32 14.60 -9.71
CA LEU A 66 11.51 14.27 -10.50
C LEU A 66 11.66 12.77 -10.75
N ARG A 67 11.03 11.93 -9.94
CA ARG A 67 11.13 10.47 -10.03
C ARG A 67 10.82 9.94 -11.43
N ASN A 68 9.72 10.36 -12.05
CA ASN A 68 9.29 9.81 -13.33
C ASN A 68 10.26 10.16 -14.48
N PRO A 69 10.65 11.43 -14.67
CA PRO A 69 11.71 11.80 -15.61
C PRO A 69 13.03 11.07 -15.33
N MET A 70 13.46 11.04 -14.05
CA MET A 70 14.74 10.40 -13.71
C MET A 70 14.73 8.90 -14.02
N ARG A 71 13.61 8.22 -13.78
CA ARG A 71 13.47 6.80 -14.11
C ARG A 71 13.52 6.56 -15.61
N GLN A 72 12.86 7.40 -16.41
CA GLN A 72 12.81 7.26 -17.86
C GLN A 72 14.19 7.36 -18.53
N TYR A 73 15.09 8.19 -17.98
CA TYR A 73 16.40 8.45 -18.60
C TYR A 73 17.57 7.75 -17.90
N PHE A 74 17.46 7.46 -16.61
CA PHE A 74 18.57 6.93 -15.80
C PHE A 74 18.25 5.60 -15.10
N GLY A 75 17.01 5.11 -15.16
CA GLY A 75 16.62 3.85 -14.53
C GLY A 75 16.75 2.66 -15.46
N ASP A 76 17.44 1.61 -15.03
CA ASP A 76 17.44 0.30 -15.70
C ASP A 76 16.21 -0.50 -15.24
N GLU A 77 15.25 -0.71 -16.14
CA GLU A 77 13.90 -1.19 -15.80
C GLU A 77 13.82 -2.72 -15.80
N THR A 78 14.14 -3.37 -14.68
CA THR A 78 13.95 -4.83 -14.54
C THR A 78 13.11 -5.29 -13.35
N TYR A 79 12.73 -4.43 -12.40
CA TYR A 79 11.92 -4.87 -11.26
C TYR A 79 11.01 -3.79 -10.68
N TYR A 80 9.69 -4.00 -10.80
CA TYR A 80 8.63 -3.11 -10.31
C TYR A 80 7.83 -3.84 -9.24
N ASP A 81 8.10 -3.56 -7.97
CA ASP A 81 7.24 -4.09 -6.91
C ASP A 81 7.13 -3.23 -5.65
N SER A 82 7.85 -2.09 -5.57
CA SER A 82 7.88 -1.29 -4.33
C SER A 82 7.06 0.01 -4.42
N PHE A 83 7.15 0.76 -5.52
CA PHE A 83 6.52 2.09 -5.58
C PHE A 83 5.02 2.07 -5.88
N GLU A 84 4.56 1.17 -6.74
CA GLU A 84 3.12 1.06 -7.07
C GLU A 84 2.29 0.69 -5.84
N LYS A 85 2.84 -0.14 -4.94
CA LYS A 85 2.24 -0.43 -3.62
C LYS A 85 2.14 0.83 -2.77
N LEU A 86 3.18 1.65 -2.72
CA LEU A 86 3.15 2.93 -1.99
C LEU A 86 2.15 3.92 -2.59
N GLU A 87 2.05 3.97 -3.91
CA GLU A 87 1.05 4.79 -4.62
C GLU A 87 -0.37 4.31 -4.31
N TRP A 88 -0.59 2.99 -4.34
CA TRP A 88 -1.86 2.37 -3.98
C TRP A 88 -2.25 2.70 -2.54
N ILE A 89 -1.35 2.50 -1.56
CA ILE A 89 -1.59 2.86 -0.14
C ILE A 89 -1.94 4.34 -0.01
N SER A 90 -1.19 5.22 -0.70
CA SER A 90 -1.43 6.66 -0.70
C SER A 90 -2.83 7.02 -1.23
N LYS A 91 -3.24 6.44 -2.37
CA LYS A 91 -4.58 6.63 -2.98
C LYS A 91 -5.70 6.16 -2.05
N VAL A 92 -5.55 4.96 -1.48
CA VAL A 92 -6.52 4.40 -0.51
C VAL A 92 -6.65 5.31 0.71
N SER A 93 -5.53 5.77 1.29
CA SER A 93 -5.55 6.66 2.46
C SER A 93 -6.26 8.00 2.19
N GLN A 94 -6.27 8.44 0.93
CA GLN A 94 -6.90 9.68 0.49
C GLN A 94 -8.33 9.48 -0.04
N HIS A 95 -8.91 8.28 0.13
CA HIS A 95 -10.22 7.91 -0.42
C HIS A 95 -10.32 8.10 -1.93
N GLN A 96 -9.19 7.98 -2.64
CA GLN A 96 -9.14 8.02 -4.09
C GLN A 96 -9.25 6.60 -4.65
N SER A 97 -9.59 6.52 -5.94
CA SER A 97 -9.65 5.23 -6.63
C SER A 97 -8.28 4.53 -6.56
N PRO A 98 -8.20 3.31 -6.03
CA PRO A 98 -6.96 2.55 -5.94
C PRO A 98 -6.55 1.91 -7.27
N TYR A 99 -7.38 2.01 -8.31
CA TYR A 99 -7.11 1.35 -9.57
C TYR A 99 -5.86 1.95 -10.22
N LEU A 100 -4.84 1.11 -10.42
CA LEU A 100 -3.71 1.41 -11.27
C LEU A 100 -4.02 0.89 -12.67
N SER A 101 -3.65 1.65 -13.70
CA SER A 101 -3.80 1.22 -15.09
C SER A 101 -2.95 -0.03 -15.32
N PHE A 102 -3.58 -1.12 -15.77
CA PHE A 102 -2.89 -2.33 -16.16
C PHE A 102 -2.04 -2.05 -17.41
N SER A 103 -0.75 -2.35 -17.35
CA SER A 103 0.12 -2.29 -18.52
C SER A 103 0.17 -3.67 -19.18
N THR A 104 -0.07 -3.71 -20.49
CA THR A 104 -0.03 -4.94 -21.31
C THR A 104 1.38 -5.48 -21.51
N THR A 105 2.40 -4.67 -21.17
CA THR A 105 3.81 -4.96 -21.44
C THR A 105 4.44 -5.83 -20.34
N PHE A 106 3.80 -5.96 -19.19
CA PHE A 106 4.29 -6.82 -18.12
C PHE A 106 3.59 -8.18 -18.18
N PRO A 107 4.33 -9.29 -18.21
CA PRO A 107 3.73 -10.58 -17.91
C PRO A 107 3.12 -10.46 -16.51
N GLN A 108 1.80 -10.58 -16.41
CA GLN A 108 1.09 -10.69 -15.14
C GLN A 108 1.87 -11.68 -14.28
N SER A 109 2.53 -11.18 -13.24
CA SER A 109 3.44 -12.00 -12.45
C SER A 109 2.63 -13.15 -11.83
N LYS A 110 3.32 -14.24 -11.50
CA LYS A 110 2.80 -15.54 -11.00
C LYS A 110 1.83 -15.49 -9.80
N GLN A 111 1.38 -14.32 -9.34
CA GLN A 111 0.64 -14.11 -8.10
C GLN A 111 -0.87 -13.89 -8.26
N HIS A 112 -1.40 -13.88 -9.49
CA HIS A 112 -2.84 -13.84 -9.70
C HIS A 112 -3.42 -15.25 -9.91
N THR A 113 -4.33 -15.67 -9.04
CA THR A 113 -5.18 -16.83 -9.30
C THR A 113 -6.15 -16.48 -10.42
N LEU A 114 -5.83 -16.91 -11.64
CA LEU A 114 -6.67 -16.71 -12.81
C LEU A 114 -7.73 -17.81 -12.88
N PHE A 115 -8.99 -17.43 -12.77
CA PHE A 115 -10.10 -18.32 -13.10
C PHE A 115 -10.28 -18.33 -14.62
N LYS A 116 -9.84 -19.41 -15.26
CA LYS A 116 -10.12 -19.61 -16.68
C LYS A 116 -11.58 -19.98 -16.85
N HIS A 117 -12.23 -19.38 -17.84
CA HIS A 117 -13.56 -19.80 -18.23
C HIS A 117 -13.54 -21.28 -18.65
N ALA A 118 -14.55 -22.04 -18.22
CA ALA A 118 -14.71 -23.42 -18.65
C ALA A 118 -15.38 -23.43 -20.03
N ASN A 119 -14.64 -23.80 -21.08
CA ASN A 119 -15.20 -23.92 -22.43
C ASN A 119 -16.24 -25.03 -22.56
N PHE A 120 -16.19 -26.01 -21.66
CA PHE A 120 -17.14 -27.12 -21.56
C PHE A 120 -17.58 -27.21 -20.10
N VAL A 121 -18.81 -26.82 -19.84
CA VAL A 121 -19.40 -26.85 -18.49
C VAL A 121 -19.81 -28.28 -18.17
N LYS A 122 -19.59 -28.69 -16.92
CA LYS A 122 -20.02 -30.00 -16.42
C LYS A 122 -21.54 -30.07 -16.33
N GLU A 123 -22.11 -31.22 -16.66
CA GLU A 123 -23.51 -31.50 -16.37
C GLU A 123 -23.73 -31.59 -14.85
N VAL A 124 -24.95 -31.35 -14.38
CA VAL A 124 -25.28 -31.34 -12.93
C VAL A 124 -24.89 -32.67 -12.26
N SER A 125 -25.03 -33.79 -12.97
CA SER A 125 -24.63 -35.12 -12.52
C SER A 125 -23.11 -35.31 -12.38
N GLU A 126 -22.30 -34.49 -13.06
CA GLU A 126 -20.83 -34.56 -13.05
C GLU A 126 -20.19 -33.60 -12.02
N VAL A 127 -21.01 -32.74 -11.40
CA VAL A 127 -20.57 -31.81 -10.36
C VAL A 127 -20.32 -32.59 -9.06
N GLN A 128 -19.16 -32.37 -8.44
CA GLN A 128 -18.88 -32.94 -7.13
C GLN A 128 -19.76 -32.28 -6.06
N HIS A 129 -20.35 -33.10 -5.20
CA HIS A 129 -21.17 -32.64 -4.07
C HIS A 129 -20.45 -32.77 -2.72
N ASP A 130 -19.31 -33.48 -2.71
CA ASP A 130 -18.48 -33.61 -1.51
C ASP A 130 -17.48 -32.46 -1.44
N PHE A 131 -17.66 -31.61 -0.43
CA PHE A 131 -16.76 -30.52 -0.08
C PHE A 131 -16.01 -30.81 1.23
N SER A 132 -15.93 -32.07 1.63
CA SER A 132 -15.22 -32.44 2.85
C SER A 132 -13.70 -32.28 2.69
N VAL A 133 -13.06 -31.81 3.76
CA VAL A 133 -11.60 -31.60 3.83
C VAL A 133 -11.08 -32.24 5.10
N THR A 134 -10.02 -33.03 4.97
CA THR A 134 -9.31 -33.63 6.11
C THR A 134 -8.04 -32.83 6.38
N PHE A 135 -7.98 -32.20 7.55
CA PHE A 135 -6.79 -31.50 8.03
C PHE A 135 -5.93 -32.44 8.87
N GLY A 136 -4.63 -32.49 8.55
CA GLY A 136 -3.67 -33.28 9.31
C GLY A 136 -3.85 -34.79 9.16
N GLU A 137 -4.06 -35.28 7.93
CA GLU A 137 -4.26 -36.72 7.63
C GLU A 137 -3.20 -37.64 8.23
N GLN A 138 -1.96 -37.15 8.40
CA GLN A 138 -0.85 -37.91 8.99
C GLN A 138 -0.82 -37.88 10.53
N HIS A 139 -1.70 -37.12 11.19
CA HIS A 139 -1.77 -37.08 12.65
C HIS A 139 -2.65 -38.22 13.19
N LYS A 140 -2.42 -38.60 14.45
CA LYS A 140 -3.20 -39.63 15.16
C LYS A 140 -4.71 -39.35 15.16
N TYR A 141 -5.09 -38.08 15.16
CA TYR A 141 -6.49 -37.63 15.17
C TYR A 141 -6.68 -36.52 14.12
N PRO A 142 -6.92 -36.89 12.85
CA PRO A 142 -7.15 -35.90 11.80
C PRO A 142 -8.51 -35.21 11.98
N PHE A 143 -8.58 -33.92 11.65
CA PHE A 143 -9.82 -33.15 11.71
C PHE A 143 -10.50 -33.17 10.34
N LYS A 144 -11.64 -33.87 10.23
CA LYS A 144 -12.44 -33.87 9.00
C LYS A 144 -13.60 -32.90 9.12
N THR A 145 -13.71 -31.98 8.16
CA THR A 145 -14.86 -31.06 8.02
C THR A 145 -15.66 -31.39 6.77
N ASN A 146 -16.93 -30.99 6.72
CA ASN A 146 -17.83 -31.19 5.59
C ASN A 146 -17.82 -30.01 4.59
N SER A 147 -17.03 -28.97 4.84
CA SER A 147 -17.00 -27.76 4.02
C SER A 147 -15.57 -27.28 3.72
N ILE A 148 -15.33 -26.84 2.49
CA ILE A 148 -14.11 -26.15 2.07
C ILE A 148 -14.05 -24.70 2.59
N ILE A 149 -15.19 -24.16 3.07
CA ILE A 149 -15.30 -22.83 3.66
C ILE A 149 -15.43 -23.00 5.16
N GLY A 150 -14.66 -22.23 5.92
CA GLY A 150 -14.76 -22.16 7.37
C GLY A 150 -14.54 -20.73 7.86
N ARG A 151 -14.92 -20.48 9.11
CA ARG A 151 -14.62 -19.20 9.76
C ARG A 151 -13.21 -19.22 10.31
N SER A 152 -12.42 -18.19 9.96
CA SER A 152 -11.07 -17.98 10.49
C SER A 152 -11.05 -17.77 12.01
N ALA A 153 -9.85 -17.89 12.59
CA ALA A 153 -9.60 -17.70 14.02
C ALA A 153 -10.00 -16.29 14.47
N MET A 154 -10.90 -16.21 15.44
CA MET A 154 -11.36 -14.93 15.97
C MET A 154 -11.77 -15.05 17.43
N SER A 155 -11.00 -14.41 18.30
CA SER A 155 -11.15 -14.53 19.75
C SER A 155 -12.45 -13.92 20.26
N ASP A 156 -13.04 -14.57 21.27
CA ASP A 156 -14.16 -14.01 22.03
C ASP A 156 -13.66 -12.83 22.86
N GLY A 157 -13.97 -11.61 22.40
CA GLY A 157 -13.37 -10.36 22.89
C GLY A 157 -12.92 -9.44 21.74
N SER A 158 -12.54 -10.00 20.59
CA SER A 158 -12.30 -9.22 19.36
C SER A 158 -13.60 -8.87 18.62
N ILE A 159 -14.67 -9.61 18.88
CA ILE A 159 -16.03 -9.33 18.44
C ILE A 159 -16.96 -9.32 19.64
N SER A 160 -18.10 -8.64 19.51
CA SER A 160 -19.13 -8.69 20.53
C SER A 160 -19.61 -10.13 20.78
N PRO A 161 -20.04 -10.43 22.02
CA PRO A 161 -20.64 -11.71 22.34
C PRO A 161 -21.74 -12.11 21.36
N GLU A 162 -22.62 -11.18 20.99
CA GLU A 162 -23.72 -11.39 20.04
C GLU A 162 -23.21 -11.86 18.66
N GLY A 163 -22.09 -11.29 18.20
CA GLY A 163 -21.46 -11.69 16.94
C GLY A 163 -20.93 -13.11 17.01
N THR A 164 -20.21 -13.47 18.08
CA THR A 164 -19.75 -14.86 18.31
C THR A 164 -20.94 -15.84 18.30
N ARG A 165 -22.04 -15.50 19.00
CA ARG A 165 -23.26 -16.32 19.07
C ARG A 165 -23.91 -16.48 17.70
N ALA A 166 -24.00 -15.42 16.91
CA ALA A 166 -24.57 -15.46 15.56
C ALA A 166 -23.75 -16.36 14.62
N PHE A 167 -22.42 -16.25 14.65
CA PHE A 167 -21.54 -17.12 13.87
C PHE A 167 -21.66 -18.58 14.28
N ALA A 168 -21.65 -18.88 15.58
CA ALA A 168 -21.82 -20.23 16.09
C ALA A 168 -23.13 -20.87 15.60
N ARG A 169 -24.23 -20.12 15.63
CA ARG A 169 -25.53 -20.57 15.09
C ARG A 169 -25.49 -20.80 13.59
N GLY A 170 -24.89 -19.89 12.82
CA GLY A 170 -24.76 -20.01 11.37
C GLY A 170 -23.93 -21.24 10.97
N ALA A 171 -22.79 -21.44 11.62
CA ALA A 171 -21.91 -22.58 11.37
C ALA A 171 -22.56 -23.92 11.67
N TYR A 172 -23.33 -24.00 12.75
CA TYR A 172 -24.08 -25.21 13.05
C TYR A 172 -25.16 -25.52 12.01
N ARG A 173 -25.91 -24.48 11.59
CA ARG A 173 -26.98 -24.62 10.58
C ARG A 173 -26.45 -25.04 9.22
N GLU A 174 -25.32 -24.48 8.80
CA GLU A 174 -24.74 -24.70 7.47
C GLU A 174 -23.56 -25.69 7.50
N HIS A 175 -23.34 -26.37 8.63
CA HIS A 175 -22.34 -27.42 8.81
C HIS A 175 -20.89 -27.06 8.41
N PHE A 176 -20.46 -25.82 8.65
CA PHE A 176 -19.08 -25.39 8.39
C PHE A 176 -18.28 -25.22 9.69
N PRO A 177 -16.95 -25.39 9.66
CA PRO A 177 -16.13 -25.34 10.87
C PRO A 177 -15.85 -23.89 11.31
N ILE A 178 -15.70 -23.69 12.62
CA ILE A 178 -15.26 -22.42 13.22
C ILE A 178 -13.96 -22.64 13.97
N ASN A 179 -13.01 -21.70 13.81
CA ASN A 179 -11.86 -21.57 14.69
C ASN A 179 -12.15 -20.52 15.80
N THR A 180 -12.05 -20.92 17.06
CA THR A 180 -12.33 -20.06 18.24
C THR A 180 -11.28 -18.97 18.47
N GLY A 181 -10.13 -19.07 17.80
CA GLY A 181 -8.99 -18.19 18.02
C GLY A 181 -8.36 -18.37 19.39
N GLU A 182 -7.55 -17.38 19.78
CA GLU A 182 -6.74 -17.43 21.00
C GLU A 182 -7.55 -17.31 22.30
N GLY A 183 -8.80 -16.84 22.21
CA GLY A 183 -9.70 -16.67 23.38
C GLY A 183 -10.29 -17.97 23.92
N GLY A 184 -10.02 -19.11 23.28
CA GLY A 184 -10.55 -20.41 23.68
C GLY A 184 -12.05 -20.57 23.43
N LEU A 185 -12.60 -21.69 23.87
CA LEU A 185 -14.03 -22.01 23.76
C LEU A 185 -14.78 -21.45 24.97
N THR A 186 -15.67 -20.49 24.72
CA THR A 186 -16.52 -19.84 25.74
C THR A 186 -17.98 -20.25 25.60
N SER A 187 -18.81 -19.86 26.57
CA SER A 187 -20.27 -20.07 26.53
C SER A 187 -20.93 -19.42 25.30
N ASN A 188 -20.33 -18.38 24.71
CA ASN A 188 -20.83 -17.75 23.50
C ASN A 188 -20.76 -18.65 22.25
N PHE A 189 -19.91 -19.67 22.23
CA PHE A 189 -19.90 -20.68 21.16
C PHE A 189 -20.94 -21.78 21.40
N LEU A 190 -21.35 -21.99 22.64
CA LEU A 190 -22.23 -23.09 23.06
C LEU A 190 -23.72 -22.70 23.08
N THR A 191 -24.10 -21.67 22.34
CA THR A 191 -25.45 -21.06 22.39
C THR A 191 -26.60 -21.94 21.93
N LEU A 192 -26.26 -23.06 21.30
CA LEU A 192 -27.20 -24.07 20.82
C LEU A 192 -27.45 -25.17 21.85
N MET A 193 -26.60 -25.27 22.89
CA MET A 193 -26.85 -26.15 24.01
C MET A 193 -27.92 -25.49 24.88
N ARG A 194 -29.16 -25.92 24.72
CA ARG A 194 -30.19 -25.66 25.72
C ARG A 194 -29.75 -26.37 27.01
N TYR A 195 -29.77 -25.64 28.11
CA TYR A 195 -29.70 -26.21 29.44
C TYR A 195 -31.12 -26.71 29.72
N ASP A 196 -31.33 -28.01 29.56
CA ASP A 196 -32.53 -28.68 30.07
C ASP A 196 -32.32 -28.98 31.57
#